data_AF-A0A2K8N920-F1
#
_entry.id   AF-A0A2K8N920-F1
#
_cell.length_a   1.000
_cell.length_b   1.000
_cell.length_c   1.000
_cell.angle_alpha   90.00
_cell.angle_beta   90.00
_cell.angle_gamma   90.00
#
_symmetry.space_group_name_H-M   'P 1'
#
loop_
_entity.id
_entity.type
_entity.pdbx_description
1 polymer ?
#
loop_
_entity_poly.entity_id
_entity_poly.type
_entity_poly.pdbx_seq_one_letter_code
_entity_poly.pdbx_strand_id
1 'polypeptide(L)' 'MNTFNEEYVTTNEFARLLGVSVPWFRQIQRGNFKGPKPPEPAVKMSKLYLWKKEDAEAYAEKYRRYKERMNHWEASES' A
#
# COMPACT_ATOMS: atom_id res chain seq x y z
N MET A 1 -6.71 -19.58 -17.97
CA MET A 1 -6.16 -18.22 -18.12
C MET A 1 -7.13 -17.26 -17.46
N ASN A 2 -6.76 -16.67 -16.32
CA ASN A 2 -7.60 -15.76 -15.52
C ASN A 2 -6.94 -14.37 -15.48
N THR A 3 -7.00 -13.63 -16.59
CA THR A 3 -6.31 -12.35 -16.81
C THR A 3 -6.71 -11.26 -15.80
N PHE A 4 -7.92 -11.34 -15.23
CA PHE A 4 -8.42 -10.33 -14.28
C PHE A 4 -7.64 -10.23 -12.95
N ASN A 5 -7.00 -11.32 -12.51
CA ASN A 5 -6.24 -11.34 -11.25
C ASN A 5 -4.79 -10.87 -11.41
N GLU A 6 -4.30 -10.72 -12.65
CA GLU A 6 -2.91 -10.32 -12.91
C GLU A 6 -2.75 -8.80 -12.97
N GLU A 7 -3.80 -8.08 -13.37
CA GLU A 7 -3.74 -6.62 -13.57
C GLU A 7 -4.13 -5.82 -12.34
N TYR A 8 -4.95 -6.37 -11.45
CA TYR A 8 -5.49 -5.65 -10.30
C TYR A 8 -5.27 -6.39 -8.98
N VAL A 9 -5.00 -5.62 -7.92
CA VAL A 9 -4.89 -6.10 -6.55
C VAL A 9 -6.00 -5.54 -5.68
N THR A 10 -6.54 -6.37 -4.80
CA THR A 10 -7.52 -5.96 -3.79
C THR A 10 -6.85 -5.26 -2.61
N THR A 11 -7.63 -4.62 -1.74
CA THR A 11 -7.12 -4.04 -0.48
C THR A 11 -6.32 -5.04 0.36
N ASN A 12 -6.74 -6.31 0.40
CA ASN A 12 -6.04 -7.35 1.17
C ASN A 12 -4.69 -7.70 0.56
N GLU A 13 -4.63 -7.81 -0.77
CA GLU A 13 -3.39 -8.10 -1.48
C GLU A 13 -2.41 -6.92 -1.41
N PHE A 14 -2.94 -5.69 -1.52
CA PHE A 14 -2.12 -4.50 -1.38
C PHE A 14 -1.51 -4.39 0.03
N ALA A 15 -2.30 -4.62 1.08
CA ALA A 15 -1.78 -4.66 2.44
C ALA A 15 -0.68 -5.72 2.63
N ARG A 16 -0.84 -6.90 2.01
CA ARG A 16 0.19 -7.96 1.99
C ARG A 16 1.47 -7.53 1.27
N LEU A 17 1.38 -6.89 0.11
CA LEU A 17 2.54 -6.34 -0.62
C LEU A 17 3.34 -5.34 0.22
N LEU A 18 2.64 -4.56 1.04
CA LEU A 18 3.23 -3.59 1.96
C LEU A 18 3.80 -4.23 3.24
N GLY A 19 3.51 -5.50 3.51
CA GLY A 19 3.86 -6.16 4.76
C GLY A 19 3.17 -5.56 5.99
N VAL A 20 1.93 -5.07 5.81
CA VAL A 20 1.13 -4.43 6.88
C VAL A 20 -0.25 -5.08 7.01
N SER A 21 -0.93 -4.82 8.12
CA SER A 21 -2.31 -5.27 8.30
C SER A 21 -3.28 -4.43 7.47
N VAL A 22 -4.42 -5.01 7.08
CA VAL A 22 -5.48 -4.31 6.33
C VAL A 22 -6.00 -3.07 7.08
N PRO A 23 -6.22 -3.11 8.41
CA PRO A 23 -6.59 -1.91 9.17
C PRO A 23 -5.53 -0.81 9.07
N TRP A 24 -4.24 -1.16 9.13
CA TRP A 24 -3.14 -0.20 8.98
C TRP A 24 -3.14 0.44 7.59
N PHE A 25 -3.30 -0.37 6.55
CA PHE A 25 -3.42 0.14 5.18
C PHE A 25 -4.59 1.14 5.03
N ARG A 26 -5.75 0.85 5.63
CA ARG A 26 -6.88 1.79 5.63
C ARG A 26 -6.57 3.11 6.35
N GLN A 27 -5.74 3.09 7.40
CA GLN A 27 -5.30 4.33 8.06
C GLN A 27 -4.39 5.15 7.15
N ILE A 28 -3.46 4.49 6.46
CA ILE A 28 -2.60 5.11 5.45
C ILE A 28 -3.45 5.77 4.35
N GLN A 29 -4.46 5.05 3.83
CA GLN A 29 -5.38 5.59 2.82
C GLN A 29 -6.15 6.83 3.29
N ARG A 30 -6.54 6.86 4.56
CA ARG A 30 -7.24 7.99 5.17
C ARG A 30 -6.35 9.22 5.37
N GLY A 31 -5.04 9.10 5.15
CA GLY A 31 -4.09 10.21 5.33
C GLY A 31 -3.77 10.53 6.80
N ASN A 32 -4.18 9.68 7.74
CA ASN A 32 -3.88 9.83 9.17
C ASN A 32 -2.46 9.35 9.52
N PHE A 33 -1.57 9.31 8.54
CA PHE A 33 -0.22 8.77 8.64
C PHE A 33 0.75 9.73 7.95
N LYS A 34 1.87 10.05 8.60
CA LYS A 34 2.96 10.77 7.95
C LYS A 34 3.68 9.77 7.04
N GLY A 35 3.52 9.90 5.72
CA GLY A 35 4.21 9.06 4.75
C GLY A 35 3.61 9.18 3.35
N PRO A 36 4.15 8.42 2.37
CA PRO A 36 3.67 8.50 0.99
C PRO A 36 2.22 8.02 0.92
N LYS A 37 1.34 8.82 0.29
CA LYS A 37 -0.06 8.45 0.09
C LYS A 37 -0.17 7.37 -1.02
N PRO A 38 -0.97 6.31 -0.82
CA PRO A 38 -1.18 5.30 -1.84
C PRO A 38 -1.90 5.89 -3.05
N PRO A 39 -1.72 5.29 -4.24
CA PRO A 39 -2.46 5.68 -5.43
C PRO A 39 -3.97 5.53 -5.21
N GLU A 40 -4.77 6.29 -5.95
CA GLU A 40 -6.21 6.09 -5.95
C GLU A 40 -6.55 4.72 -6.55
N PRO A 41 -7.57 4.01 -6.02
CA PRO A 41 -8.02 2.77 -6.63
C PRO A 41 -8.57 3.06 -8.02
N ALA A 42 -8.10 2.28 -8.99
CA ALA A 42 -8.54 2.31 -10.37
C ALA A 42 -10.02 1.91 -10.50
N VAL A 43 -10.50 1.04 -9.61
CA VAL A 43 -11.91 0.64 -9.55
C VAL A 43 -12.43 0.79 -8.12
N LYS A 44 -13.57 1.49 -7.99
CA LYS A 44 -14.32 1.66 -6.73
C LYS A 44 -15.74 1.13 -6.92
N MET A 45 -16.08 -0.01 -6.29
CA MET A 45 -17.42 -0.60 -6.35
C MET A 45 -17.94 -0.92 -4.95
N SER A 46 -18.88 -0.13 -4.42
CA SER A 46 -19.56 -0.28 -3.12
C SER A 46 -18.65 -0.54 -1.89
N LYS A 47 -18.01 -1.71 -1.81
CA LYS A 47 -17.06 -2.13 -0.76
C LYS A 47 -15.76 -2.76 -1.30
N LEU A 48 -15.63 -2.88 -2.62
CA LEU A 48 -14.45 -3.40 -3.31
C LEU A 48 -13.64 -2.24 -3.89
N TYR A 49 -12.36 -2.21 -3.55
CA TYR A 49 -11.40 -1.29 -4.10
C TYR A 49 -10.30 -2.09 -4.77
N LEU A 50 -10.01 -1.76 -6.02
CA LEU A 50 -8.97 -2.40 -6.82
C LEU A 50 -7.95 -1.37 -7.28
N TRP A 51 -6.68 -1.73 -7.16
CA TRP A 51 -5.55 -0.97 -7.68
C TRP A 51 -4.90 -1.73 -8.80
N LYS A 52 -4.33 -1.05 -9.78
CA LYS A 52 -3.46 -1.72 -10.73
C LYS A 52 -2.27 -2.32 -9.97
N LYS A 53 -1.92 -3.55 -10.31
CA LYS A 53 -0.83 -4.27 -9.66
C LYS A 53 0.48 -3.50 -9.75
N GLU A 54 0.80 -2.97 -10.94
CA GLU A 54 2.00 -2.16 -11.17
C GLU A 54 2.09 -0.94 -10.25
N ASP A 55 0.99 -0.17 -10.12
CA ASP A 55 0.91 0.97 -9.21
C ASP A 55 1.09 0.56 -7.73
N ALA A 56 0.51 -0.59 -7.37
CA ALA A 56 0.62 -1.12 -6.01
C ALA A 56 2.05 -1.59 -5.69
N GLU A 57 2.73 -2.24 -6.61
CA GLU A 57 4.13 -2.67 -6.48
C GLU A 57 5.08 -1.48 -6.40
N ALA A 58 4.90 -0.48 -7.29
CA ALA A 58 5.67 0.76 -7.27
C ALA A 58 5.48 1.53 -5.95
N TYR A 59 4.26 1.57 -5.42
CA TYR A 59 3.99 2.16 -4.12
C TYR A 59 4.62 1.35 -2.98
N ALA A 60 4.55 0.02 -3.01
CA ALA A 60 5.13 -0.85 -2.00
C ALA A 60 6.66 -0.68 -1.90
N GLU A 61 7.35 -0.49 -3.01
CA GLU A 61 8.78 -0.14 -3.00
C GLU A 61 9.04 1.22 -2.35
N LYS A 62 8.27 2.26 -2.72
CA LYS A 62 8.38 3.60 -2.11
C LYS A 62 8.12 3.55 -0.59
N TYR A 63 7.13 2.79 -0.17
CA TYR A 63 6.78 2.61 1.23
C TYR A 63 7.87 1.87 2.01
N ARG A 64 8.50 0.85 1.42
CA ARG A 64 9.66 0.16 2.02
C ARG A 64 10.81 1.13 2.27
N ARG A 65 11.22 1.93 1.27
CA ARG A 65 12.27 2.95 1.45
C ARG A 65 11.90 3.99 2.50
N TYR A 66 10.63 4.39 2.58
CA TYR A 66 10.15 5.28 3.63
C TYR A 66 10.31 4.64 5.02
N LYS A 67 9.89 3.39 5.19
CA LYS A 67 10.01 2.63 6.44
C LYS A 67 11.46 2.41 6.86
N GLU A 68 12.34 2.12 5.92
CA GLU A 68 13.79 1.99 6.17
C GLU A 68 14.40 3.30 6.67
N ARG A 69 14.04 4.44 6.08
CA ARG A 69 14.49 5.75 6.56
C ARG A 69 13.98 6.08 7.96
N MET A 70 12.72 5.76 8.27
CA MET A 70 12.16 5.97 9.60
C MET A 70 12.85 5.10 10.64
N ASN A 71 13.05 3.81 10.36
CA ASN A 71 13.81 2.91 11.22
C ASN A 71 15.25 3.39 11.45
N HIS A 72 15.91 3.93 10.42
CA HIS A 72 17.26 4.48 10.55
C HIS A 72 17.28 5.73 11.44
N TRP A 73 16.23 6.55 11.39
CA TRP A 73 16.10 7.73 12.26
C TRP A 73 15.87 7.32 13.72
N GLU A 74 14.95 6.40 13.99
CA GLU A 74 14.73 5.83 15.34
C GLU A 74 15.98 5.14 15.91
N ALA A 75 16.73 4.41 15.07
CA ALA A 75 17.96 3.76 15.48
C ALA A 75 19.13 4.74 15.71
N SER A 76 19.09 5.96 15.17
CA SER A 76 20.13 6.97 15.38
C SER A 76 19.84 7.89 16.58
N GLU A 77 18.62 7.84 17.12
CA GLU A 77 18.21 8.56 18.33
C GLU A 77 18.19 7.66 19.59
N SER A 78 18.58 6.38 19.47
CA SER A 78 18.75 5.43 20.59
C SER A 78 20.20 5.28 21.04
#